data_AF-A0A151QH91-F1
#
_entry.id   AF-A0A151QH91-F1
#
_cell.length_a   1.000
_cell.length_b   1.000
_cell.length_c   1.000
_cell.angle_alpha   90.00
_cell.angle_beta   90.00
_cell.angle_gamma   90.00
#
_symmetry.space_group_name_H-M   'P 1'
#
loop_
_entity.id
_entity.type
_entity.pdbx_description
1 polymer ?
#
loop_
_entity_poly.entity_id
_entity_poly.type
_entity_poly.pdbx_seq_one_letter_code
_entity_poly.pdbx_strand_id
1 'polypeptide(L)'
;MDKKTKGSWLIHHTNKLQGVTNQSGYEKTYLAGKAGILLSTISANREITVNNDRLAVLAKAANINTTFELPKLIEVLQQQKLIDKSSSGVAVLGVTTATALQHTSDLFESLSPSANEVASIALAERASMTPILAKDVASDLADTYKLATADLSQLFLEAEQIGFVDAEKIDSNQTLLFNGNLFRRDTTQKIKAILDSLSAAEQIKLNELTEALRKQACVSTDHAKHCLGEALFLKVTAIGLFDISVVSNSTEDVGFLTLPSAFSKYSNSMVDDAFDLAKAFISSVTYGMTKSYYERGQIQMVDALLSALVRGDSIGPVRAIAEDYKVLELKGVVEVKQGTKKGRTGPMLRLLKTEVGELALQVIRQGDISEHSLNSLPTAAVTTFSGPEHNREKVRRTQTKMSPKATNDMLSVLRTGGGL
;
A
#
# COMPACT_ATOMS: atom_id res chain seq x y z
N MET A 1 20.12 -5.80 0.70
CA MET A 1 18.86 -5.17 0.25
C MET A 1 19.20 -4.13 -0.80
N ASP A 2 18.50 -4.13 -1.94
CA ASP A 2 18.72 -3.13 -2.99
C ASP A 2 18.15 -1.75 -2.61
N LYS A 3 18.58 -0.70 -3.31
CA LYS A 3 18.20 0.68 -3.01
C LYS A 3 16.70 0.96 -3.17
N LYS A 4 16.01 0.33 -4.12
CA LYS A 4 14.58 0.56 -4.32
C LYS A 4 13.79 0.00 -3.14
N THR A 5 14.13 -1.22 -2.72
CA THR A 5 13.52 -1.85 -1.54
C THR A 5 13.81 -1.05 -0.26
N LYS A 6 15.04 -0.55 -0.07
CA LYS A 6 15.36 0.35 1.06
C LYS A 6 14.54 1.65 1.01
N GLY A 7 14.50 2.32 -0.15
CA GLY A 7 13.69 3.51 -0.38
C GLY A 7 12.24 3.31 -0.02
N SER A 8 11.68 2.18 -0.46
CA SER A 8 10.33 1.76 -0.12
C SER A 8 10.13 1.63 1.40
N TRP A 9 11.03 0.96 2.12
CA TRP A 9 10.92 0.85 3.57
C TRP A 9 11.00 2.20 4.30
N LEU A 10 11.84 3.11 3.81
CA LEU A 10 11.94 4.47 4.36
C LEU A 10 10.61 5.23 4.26
N ILE A 11 9.92 5.11 3.12
CA ILE A 11 8.60 5.71 2.93
C ILE A 11 7.58 5.03 3.85
N HIS A 12 7.57 3.70 3.92
CA HIS A 12 6.70 2.95 4.83
C HIS A 12 6.87 3.41 6.29
N HIS A 13 8.12 3.45 6.77
CA HIS A 13 8.43 3.89 8.13
C HIS A 13 8.01 5.34 8.35
N THR A 14 8.23 6.22 7.36
CA THR A 14 7.78 7.61 7.42
C THR A 14 6.26 7.72 7.52
N ASN A 15 5.49 6.88 6.83
CA ASN A 15 4.04 6.85 6.95
C ASN A 15 3.59 6.44 8.36
N LYS A 16 4.28 5.48 8.98
CA LYS A 16 4.03 5.08 10.38
C LYS A 16 4.42 6.18 11.37
N LEU A 17 5.58 6.80 11.16
CA LEU A 17 6.13 7.87 11.99
C LEU A 17 5.27 9.15 11.97
N GLN A 18 4.47 9.37 10.92
CA GLN A 18 3.48 10.45 10.89
C GLN A 18 2.31 10.24 11.86
N GLY A 19 2.06 9.00 12.28
CA GLY A 19 1.02 8.66 13.25
C GLY A 19 1.44 8.78 14.71
N VAL A 20 2.73 9.03 14.99
CA VAL A 20 3.27 9.14 16.36
C VAL A 20 3.61 10.58 16.71
N THR A 21 3.54 10.91 18.00
CA THR A 21 3.73 12.28 18.51
C THR A 21 5.16 12.80 18.34
N ASN A 22 6.16 11.92 18.32
CA ASN A 22 7.57 12.29 18.21
C ASN A 22 8.33 11.24 17.39
N GLN A 23 9.28 11.69 16.57
CA GLN A 23 10.13 10.87 15.69
C GLN A 23 11.55 10.66 16.28
N SER A 24 11.70 10.84 17.60
CA SER A 24 12.97 10.66 18.31
C SER A 24 13.62 9.31 17.96
N GLY A 25 14.88 9.35 17.54
CA GLY A 25 15.64 8.15 17.14
C GLY A 25 15.39 7.68 15.70
N TYR A 26 14.48 8.32 14.97
CA TYR A 26 14.15 8.04 13.56
C TYR A 26 14.11 9.31 12.69
N GLU A 27 14.83 10.35 13.08
CA GLU A 27 14.79 11.66 12.42
C GLU A 27 15.33 11.60 10.99
N LYS A 28 16.35 10.76 10.73
CA LYS A 28 16.93 10.63 9.38
C LYS A 28 16.02 9.84 8.47
N THR A 29 15.38 8.80 9.01
CA THR A 29 14.34 7.99 8.37
C THR A 29 13.19 8.90 7.95
N TYR A 30 12.67 9.70 8.89
CA TYR A 30 11.57 10.63 8.65
C TYR A 30 11.93 11.70 7.61
N LEU A 31 13.11 12.33 7.73
CA LEU A 31 13.57 13.35 6.79
C LEU A 31 13.75 12.78 5.37
N ALA A 32 14.45 11.65 5.24
CA ALA A 32 14.70 11.02 3.95
C ALA A 32 13.38 10.58 3.30
N GLY A 33 12.49 9.93 4.06
CA GLY A 33 11.20 9.49 3.52
C GLY A 33 10.29 10.66 3.15
N LYS A 34 10.19 11.73 3.96
CA LYS A 34 9.43 12.94 3.58
C LYS A 34 9.97 13.59 2.30
N ALA A 35 11.30 13.64 2.15
CA ALA A 35 11.93 14.15 0.94
C ALA A 35 11.64 13.24 -0.27
N GLY A 36 11.66 11.92 -0.08
CA GLY A 36 11.28 10.93 -1.09
C GLY A 36 9.82 11.05 -1.56
N ILE A 37 8.88 11.22 -0.61
CA ILE A 37 7.46 11.46 -0.89
C ILE A 37 7.29 12.77 -1.68
N LEU A 38 7.92 13.85 -1.22
CA LEU A 38 7.84 15.14 -1.91
C LEU A 38 8.39 15.02 -3.33
N LEU A 39 9.60 14.49 -3.47
CA LEU A 39 10.27 14.29 -4.76
C LEU A 39 9.36 13.52 -5.69
N SER A 40 8.83 12.38 -5.25
CA SER A 40 7.95 11.57 -6.08
C SER A 40 6.67 12.31 -6.48
N THR A 41 6.14 13.18 -5.63
CA THR A 41 4.92 13.96 -5.88
C THR A 41 5.16 15.10 -6.89
N ILE A 42 6.36 15.68 -6.92
CA ILE A 42 6.71 16.80 -7.82
C ILE A 42 7.41 16.35 -9.10
N SER A 43 7.74 15.07 -9.22
CA SER A 43 8.45 14.49 -10.35
C SER A 43 7.52 14.12 -11.50
N ALA A 44 8.09 14.06 -12.72
CA ALA A 44 7.44 13.56 -13.91
C ALA A 44 8.47 12.83 -14.79
N ASN A 45 8.00 12.04 -15.76
CA ASN A 45 8.86 11.28 -16.69
C ASN A 45 9.79 12.15 -17.56
N ARG A 46 9.57 13.47 -17.56
CA ARG A 46 10.41 14.48 -18.18
C ARG A 46 10.64 15.60 -17.17
N GLU A 47 11.67 16.39 -17.40
CA GLU A 47 11.91 17.60 -16.63
C GLU A 47 10.66 18.47 -16.57
N ILE A 48 10.31 18.89 -15.35
CA ILE A 48 9.11 19.68 -15.09
C ILE A 48 9.44 20.83 -14.15
N THR A 49 8.86 21.99 -14.42
CA THR A 49 8.85 23.12 -13.50
C THR A 49 7.52 23.16 -12.76
N VAL A 50 7.58 23.17 -11.43
CA VAL A 50 6.44 23.27 -10.54
C VAL A 50 6.46 24.65 -9.87
N ASN A 51 5.44 25.47 -10.12
CA ASN A 51 5.33 26.79 -9.49
C ASN A 51 5.02 26.68 -7.99
N ASN A 52 5.24 27.76 -7.23
CA ASN A 52 5.09 27.76 -5.77
C ASN A 52 3.67 27.38 -5.31
N ASP A 53 2.62 27.84 -5.99
CA ASP A 53 1.23 27.53 -5.63
C ASP A 53 0.95 26.04 -5.77
N ARG A 54 1.34 25.44 -6.90
CA ARG A 54 1.20 24.00 -7.14
C ARG A 54 2.07 23.19 -6.19
N LEU A 55 3.30 23.63 -5.91
CA LEU A 55 4.19 22.98 -4.95
C LEU A 55 3.56 22.93 -3.56
N ALA A 56 2.95 24.03 -3.10
CA ALA A 56 2.26 24.08 -1.82
C ALA A 56 1.04 23.15 -1.76
N VAL A 57 0.26 23.08 -2.84
CA VAL A 57 -0.89 22.15 -2.94
C VAL A 57 -0.43 20.70 -2.88
N LEU A 58 0.61 20.34 -3.66
CA LEU A 58 1.18 18.99 -3.69
C LEU A 58 1.77 18.58 -2.34
N ALA A 59 2.51 19.49 -1.68
CA ALA A 59 3.06 19.26 -0.36
C ALA A 59 1.96 19.00 0.68
N LYS A 60 0.90 19.82 0.70
CA LYS A 60 -0.25 19.61 1.60
C LYS A 60 -0.92 18.26 1.35
N ALA A 61 -1.11 17.87 0.09
CA ALA A 61 -1.68 16.57 -0.26
C ALA A 61 -0.82 15.38 0.21
N ALA A 62 0.49 15.57 0.27
CA ALA A 62 1.46 14.61 0.81
C ALA A 62 1.64 14.69 2.35
N ASN A 63 0.73 15.39 3.05
CA ASN A 63 0.79 15.65 4.48
C ASN A 63 2.13 16.30 4.92
N ILE A 64 2.66 17.20 4.10
CA ILE A 64 3.86 17.99 4.39
C ILE A 64 3.43 19.38 4.85
N ASN A 65 3.93 19.78 6.02
CA ASN A 65 3.73 21.13 6.53
C ASN A 65 4.49 22.14 5.65
N THR A 66 3.73 23.01 4.97
CA THR A 66 4.30 23.97 4.02
C THR A 66 5.16 25.06 4.66
N THR A 67 5.00 25.30 5.95
CA THR A 67 5.70 26.35 6.69
C THR A 67 7.01 25.85 7.28
N PHE A 68 7.00 24.67 7.91
CA PHE A 68 8.14 24.15 8.68
C PHE A 68 8.90 23.04 7.97
N GLU A 69 8.22 22.13 7.27
CA GLU A 69 8.86 20.97 6.65
C GLU A 69 9.30 21.29 5.21
N LEU A 70 8.39 21.83 4.39
CA LEU A 70 8.63 22.03 2.95
C LEU A 70 9.92 22.81 2.65
N PRO A 71 10.24 23.95 3.31
CA PRO A 71 11.48 24.67 3.03
C PRO A 71 12.73 23.81 3.22
N LYS A 72 12.74 22.99 4.28
CA LYS A 72 13.86 22.09 4.57
C LYS A 72 13.94 20.94 3.58
N LEU A 73 12.80 20.36 3.18
CA LEU A 73 12.77 19.30 2.18
C LEU A 73 13.29 19.78 0.82
N ILE A 74 12.93 20.99 0.41
CA ILE A 74 13.46 21.60 -0.82
C ILE A 74 14.97 21.83 -0.71
N GLU A 75 15.46 22.34 0.43
CA GLU A 75 16.90 22.52 0.67
C GLU A 75 17.67 21.18 0.55
N VAL A 76 17.15 20.12 1.17
CA VAL A 76 17.77 18.79 1.15
C VAL A 76 17.77 18.20 -0.25
N LEU A 77 16.65 18.27 -0.98
CA LEU A 77 16.57 17.78 -2.36
C LEU A 77 17.50 18.58 -3.31
N GLN A 78 17.67 19.88 -3.07
CA GLN A 78 18.59 20.72 -3.83
C GLN A 78 20.06 20.37 -3.54
N GLN A 79 20.42 20.12 -2.27
CA GLN A 79 21.76 19.66 -1.90
C GLN A 79 22.13 18.33 -2.58
N GLN A 80 21.15 17.45 -2.78
CA GLN A 80 21.30 16.19 -3.52
C GLN A 80 21.27 16.36 -5.04
N LYS A 81 21.13 17.60 -5.55
CA LYS A 81 21.03 17.92 -6.98
C LYS A 81 19.89 17.19 -7.69
N LEU A 82 18.76 17.04 -7.00
CA LEU A 82 17.54 16.43 -7.56
C LEU A 82 16.55 17.47 -8.06
N ILE A 83 16.67 18.69 -7.54
CA ILE A 83 15.86 19.84 -7.93
C ILE A 83 16.72 21.11 -8.00
N ASP A 84 16.27 22.05 -8.81
CA ASP A 84 16.77 23.43 -8.84
C ASP A 84 15.68 24.40 -8.38
N LYS A 85 16.02 25.24 -7.40
CA LYS A 85 15.11 26.23 -6.84
C LYS A 85 15.24 27.57 -7.54
N SER A 86 14.11 28.17 -7.91
CA SER A 86 13.99 29.54 -8.40
C SER A 86 13.08 30.37 -7.48
N SER A 87 12.95 31.68 -7.76
CA SER A 87 11.99 32.54 -7.05
C SER A 87 10.52 32.15 -7.31
N SER A 88 10.23 31.56 -8.47
CA SER A 88 8.87 31.23 -8.93
C SER A 88 8.46 29.77 -8.71
N GLY A 89 9.38 28.89 -8.31
CA GLY A 89 9.11 27.46 -8.19
C GLY A 89 10.36 26.60 -8.20
N VAL A 90 10.18 25.31 -8.47
CA VAL A 90 11.26 24.32 -8.53
C VAL A 90 11.25 23.58 -9.87
N ALA A 91 12.43 23.35 -10.44
CA ALA A 91 12.64 22.44 -11.56
C ALA A 91 13.09 21.09 -11.03
N VAL A 92 12.52 20.00 -11.54
CA VAL A 92 12.80 18.63 -11.09
C VAL A 92 13.51 17.86 -12.19
N LEU A 93 14.68 17.31 -11.87
CA LEU A 93 15.60 16.73 -12.85
C LEU A 93 15.25 15.28 -13.16
N GLY A 94 14.39 15.06 -14.14
CA GLY A 94 14.20 13.74 -14.79
C GLY A 94 14.06 12.55 -13.83
N VAL A 95 13.26 12.69 -12.78
CA VAL A 95 13.07 11.65 -11.76
C VAL A 95 11.83 10.81 -12.09
N THR A 96 12.02 9.50 -12.19
CA THR A 96 10.92 8.51 -12.22
C THR A 96 10.61 8.03 -10.81
N THR A 97 9.47 7.38 -10.57
CA THR A 97 9.18 6.73 -9.28
C THR A 97 10.28 5.79 -8.81
N ALA A 98 10.78 4.97 -9.74
CA ALA A 98 11.83 4.00 -9.45
C ALA A 98 13.13 4.69 -9.02
N THR A 99 13.48 5.82 -9.64
CA THR A 99 14.66 6.59 -9.23
C THR A 99 14.40 7.42 -7.98
N ALA A 100 13.16 7.89 -7.73
CA ALA A 100 12.79 8.57 -6.49
C ALA A 100 13.03 7.68 -5.26
N LEU A 101 12.68 6.39 -5.31
CA LEU A 101 12.97 5.44 -4.24
C LEU A 101 14.48 5.24 -4.04
N GLN A 102 15.24 5.15 -5.13
CA GLN A 102 16.71 5.06 -5.05
C GLN A 102 17.31 6.32 -4.43
N HIS A 103 16.85 7.51 -4.84
CA HIS A 103 17.28 8.77 -4.27
C HIS A 103 16.88 8.93 -2.81
N THR A 104 15.73 8.39 -2.41
CA THR A 104 15.32 8.34 -1.00
C THR A 104 16.32 7.53 -0.17
N SER A 105 16.71 6.37 -0.69
CA SER A 105 17.76 5.54 -0.07
C SER A 105 19.10 6.28 -0.02
N ASP A 106 19.51 6.93 -1.11
CA ASP A 106 20.80 7.63 -1.17
C ASP A 106 20.84 8.83 -0.21
N LEU A 107 19.74 9.57 -0.12
CA LEU A 107 19.59 10.65 0.84
C LEU A 107 19.69 10.12 2.27
N PHE A 108 19.00 9.04 2.60
CA PHE A 108 19.07 8.43 3.93
C PHE A 108 20.51 8.08 4.31
N GLU A 109 21.27 7.41 3.43
CA GLU A 109 22.68 7.10 3.69
C GLU A 109 23.53 8.37 3.85
N SER A 110 23.28 9.40 3.04
CA SER A 110 24.02 10.67 3.13
C SER A 110 23.79 11.41 4.46
N LEU A 111 22.66 11.14 5.12
CA LEU A 111 22.32 11.71 6.42
C LEU A 111 23.04 11.01 7.59
N SER A 112 23.83 9.96 7.32
CA SER A 112 24.54 9.15 8.31
C SER A 112 23.59 8.65 9.42
N PRO A 113 22.66 7.75 9.07
CA PRO A 113 21.60 7.32 9.98
C PRO A 113 22.17 6.50 11.14
N SER A 114 21.43 6.47 12.25
CA SER A 114 21.86 5.66 13.39
C SER A 114 21.76 4.17 13.09
N ALA A 115 22.50 3.35 13.85
CA ALA A 115 22.40 1.90 13.76
C ALA A 115 20.96 1.40 13.99
N ASN A 116 20.20 2.07 14.87
CA ASN A 116 18.81 1.73 15.17
C ASN A 116 17.90 1.92 13.94
N GLU A 117 18.05 3.04 13.22
CA GLU A 117 17.27 3.32 12.01
C GLU A 117 17.56 2.33 10.89
N VAL A 118 18.82 1.94 10.71
CA VAL A 118 19.18 0.95 9.69
C VAL A 118 18.66 -0.44 10.10
N ALA A 119 18.76 -0.79 11.39
CA ALA A 119 18.29 -2.07 11.91
C ALA A 119 16.77 -2.22 11.82
N SER A 120 15.99 -1.16 12.05
CA SER A 120 14.51 -1.20 11.94
C SER A 120 14.05 -1.54 10.53
N ILE A 121 14.71 -0.95 9.52
CA ILE A 121 14.44 -1.23 8.10
C ILE A 121 14.78 -2.70 7.78
N ALA A 122 15.91 -3.19 8.26
CA ALA A 122 16.32 -4.58 8.04
C ALA A 122 15.39 -5.59 8.73
N LEU A 123 14.93 -5.27 9.94
CA LEU A 123 13.95 -6.06 10.67
C LEU A 123 12.64 -6.16 9.87
N ALA A 124 12.13 -5.03 9.37
CA ALA A 124 10.91 -4.99 8.59
C ALA A 124 11.02 -5.80 7.29
N GLU A 125 12.16 -5.69 6.58
CA GLU A 125 12.42 -6.48 5.38
C GLU A 125 12.37 -7.99 5.68
N ARG A 126 13.06 -8.44 6.73
CA ARG A 126 13.04 -9.86 7.14
C ARG A 126 11.64 -10.34 7.51
N ALA A 127 10.94 -9.56 8.32
CA ALA A 127 9.57 -9.83 8.78
C ALA A 127 8.54 -9.82 7.63
N SER A 128 8.86 -9.18 6.49
CA SER A 128 8.04 -9.18 5.29
C SER A 128 8.24 -10.41 4.40
N MET A 129 9.41 -11.05 4.49
CA MET A 129 9.70 -12.26 3.72
C MET A 129 9.03 -13.48 4.34
N THR A 130 9.09 -13.59 5.66
CA THR A 130 8.46 -14.66 6.44
C THR A 130 8.26 -14.17 7.88
N PRO A 131 7.28 -14.71 8.64
CA PRO A 131 7.28 -14.50 10.07
C PRO A 131 8.58 -15.01 10.69
N ILE A 132 9.12 -14.29 11.68
CA ILE A 132 10.38 -14.60 12.37
C ILE A 132 10.19 -14.53 13.88
N LEU A 133 10.92 -15.32 14.65
CA LEU A 133 10.91 -15.17 16.10
C LEU A 133 11.87 -14.04 16.49
N ALA A 134 11.45 -13.16 17.40
CA ALA A 134 12.29 -12.06 17.89
C ALA A 134 13.64 -12.57 18.43
N LYS A 135 13.64 -13.69 19.16
CA LYS A 135 14.85 -14.33 19.69
C LYS A 135 15.80 -14.85 18.60
N ASP A 136 15.27 -15.31 17.46
CA ASP A 136 16.08 -15.92 16.39
C ASP A 136 16.82 -14.85 15.59
N VAL A 137 16.24 -13.64 15.50
CA VAL A 137 16.81 -12.52 14.75
C VAL A 137 17.64 -11.57 15.63
N ALA A 138 17.49 -11.67 16.96
CA ALA A 138 18.10 -10.77 17.93
C ALA A 138 19.64 -10.72 17.84
N SER A 139 20.31 -11.88 17.90
CA SER A 139 21.77 -11.97 17.87
C SER A 139 22.34 -11.39 16.57
N ASP A 140 21.76 -11.79 15.45
CA ASP A 140 22.22 -11.34 14.14
C ASP A 140 22.04 -9.83 13.92
N LEU A 141 20.93 -9.24 14.40
CA LEU A 141 20.75 -7.78 14.37
C LEU A 141 21.75 -7.06 15.28
N ALA A 142 21.95 -7.57 16.50
CA ALA A 142 22.91 -7.00 17.44
C ALA A 142 24.33 -7.00 16.86
N ASP A 143 24.75 -8.13 16.28
CA ASP A 143 26.08 -8.30 15.71
C ASP A 143 26.28 -7.48 14.42
N THR A 144 25.27 -7.45 13.55
CA THR A 144 25.34 -6.73 12.27
C THR A 144 25.38 -5.23 12.47
N TYR A 145 24.51 -4.70 13.35
CA TYR A 145 24.34 -3.26 13.55
C TYR A 145 25.05 -2.74 14.81
N LYS A 146 25.79 -3.59 15.53
CA LYS A 146 26.52 -3.25 16.75
C LYS A 146 25.64 -2.62 17.83
N LEU A 147 24.45 -3.18 18.01
CA LEU A 147 23.48 -2.70 19.00
C LEU A 147 23.75 -3.33 20.37
N ALA A 148 23.71 -2.52 21.43
CA ALA A 148 23.70 -3.04 22.78
C ALA A 148 22.36 -3.74 23.08
N THR A 149 22.33 -4.61 24.10
CA THR A 149 21.12 -5.33 24.50
C THR A 149 19.94 -4.40 24.81
N ALA A 150 20.22 -3.24 25.43
CA ALA A 150 19.20 -2.23 25.72
C ALA A 150 18.62 -1.63 24.43
N ASP A 151 19.48 -1.24 23.48
CA ASP A 151 19.07 -0.67 22.20
C ASP A 151 18.29 -1.68 21.36
N LEU A 152 18.71 -2.95 21.33
CA LEU A 152 17.98 -4.01 20.64
C LEU A 152 16.60 -4.25 21.24
N SER A 153 16.48 -4.23 22.57
CA SER A 153 15.18 -4.38 23.24
C SER A 153 14.26 -3.21 22.92
N GLN A 154 14.82 -1.99 22.90
CA GLN A 154 14.10 -0.78 22.54
C GLN A 154 13.66 -0.81 21.07
N LEU A 155 14.53 -1.28 20.15
CA LEU A 155 14.22 -1.45 18.74
C LEU A 155 12.98 -2.33 18.54
N PHE A 156 12.92 -3.50 19.18
CA PHE A 156 11.76 -4.38 19.05
C PHE A 156 10.48 -3.75 19.61
N LEU A 157 10.58 -3.08 20.76
CA LEU A 157 9.46 -2.37 21.38
C LEU A 157 8.92 -1.27 20.45
N GLU A 158 9.81 -0.41 19.93
CA GLU A 158 9.45 0.67 19.03
C GLU A 158 8.92 0.17 17.69
N ALA A 159 9.54 -0.87 17.13
CA ALA A 159 9.09 -1.45 15.87
C ALA A 159 7.67 -2.00 15.95
N GLU A 160 7.27 -2.58 17.10
CA GLU A 160 5.89 -2.99 17.39
C GLU A 160 4.98 -1.77 17.63
N GLN A 161 5.37 -0.84 18.50
CA GLN A 161 4.52 0.29 18.91
C GLN A 161 4.24 1.29 17.79
N ILE A 162 5.25 1.58 16.98
CA ILE A 162 5.14 2.46 15.80
C ILE A 162 4.46 1.71 14.64
N GLY A 163 4.55 0.37 14.64
CA GLY A 163 3.98 -0.48 13.59
C GLY A 163 4.88 -0.63 12.36
N PHE A 164 6.21 -0.63 12.53
CA PHE A 164 7.14 -1.05 11.48
C PHE A 164 7.01 -2.55 11.19
N VAL A 165 6.74 -3.33 12.23
CA VAL A 165 6.37 -4.75 12.17
C VAL A 165 5.14 -4.99 13.04
N ASP A 166 4.43 -6.07 12.73
CA ASP A 166 3.39 -6.62 13.56
C ASP A 166 4.00 -7.68 14.49
N ALA A 167 3.43 -7.82 15.69
CA ALA A 167 3.87 -8.78 16.70
C ALA A 167 2.70 -9.64 17.19
N GLU A 168 2.94 -10.94 17.33
CA GLU A 168 2.02 -11.89 17.97
C GLU A 168 2.77 -12.68 19.04
N LYS A 169 2.20 -12.70 20.25
CA LYS A 169 2.79 -13.43 21.39
C LYS A 169 2.35 -14.88 21.33
N ILE A 170 3.32 -15.80 21.22
CA ILE A 170 3.06 -17.24 21.34
C ILE A 170 2.90 -17.59 22.82
N ASP A 171 3.84 -17.14 23.65
CA ASP A 171 3.86 -17.32 25.10
C ASP A 171 4.59 -16.13 25.75
N SER A 172 4.97 -16.25 27.03
CA SER A 172 5.65 -15.17 27.76
C SER A 172 7.05 -14.85 27.24
N ASN A 173 7.68 -15.76 26.49
CA ASN A 173 9.07 -15.70 26.07
C ASN A 173 9.26 -15.73 24.55
N GLN A 174 8.18 -15.94 23.79
CA GLN A 174 8.23 -16.06 22.33
C GLN A 174 7.28 -15.08 21.66
N THR A 175 7.87 -14.15 20.89
CA THR A 175 7.15 -13.21 20.04
C THR A 175 7.48 -13.50 18.57
N LEU A 176 6.44 -13.72 17.78
CA LEU A 176 6.51 -13.74 16.32
C LEU A 176 6.42 -12.31 15.81
N LEU A 177 7.35 -11.93 14.94
CA LEU A 177 7.37 -10.68 14.21
C LEU A 177 7.08 -10.96 12.74
N PHE A 178 6.25 -10.14 12.13
CA PHE A 178 5.93 -10.22 10.70
C PHE A 178 5.53 -8.85 10.18
N ASN A 179 5.27 -8.73 8.88
CA ASN A 179 4.80 -7.47 8.29
C ASN A 179 3.59 -7.72 7.38
N GLY A 180 2.71 -6.74 7.23
CA GLY A 180 1.57 -6.78 6.33
C GLY A 180 1.89 -7.08 4.85
N ASN A 181 3.15 -7.17 4.46
CA ASN A 181 3.53 -7.48 3.09
C ASN A 181 3.95 -8.94 2.85
N LEU A 182 3.66 -9.86 3.79
CA LEU A 182 3.96 -11.29 3.69
C LEU A 182 3.61 -11.93 2.35
N PHE A 183 2.45 -11.61 1.78
CA PHE A 183 1.97 -12.26 0.54
C PHE A 183 2.29 -11.48 -0.74
N ARG A 184 3.15 -10.45 -0.68
CA ARG A 184 3.57 -9.69 -1.87
C ARG A 184 4.68 -10.37 -2.68
N ARG A 185 5.49 -11.23 -2.05
CA ARG A 185 6.62 -11.94 -2.65
C ARG A 185 6.56 -13.44 -2.31
N ASP A 186 7.06 -14.29 -3.21
CA ASP A 186 7.09 -15.76 -3.05
C ASP A 186 5.72 -16.37 -2.67
N THR A 187 4.66 -15.77 -3.20
CA THR A 187 3.27 -16.00 -2.76
C THR A 187 2.83 -17.46 -2.96
N THR A 188 3.29 -18.13 -4.03
CA THR A 188 2.89 -19.51 -4.34
C THR A 188 3.26 -20.48 -3.22
N GLN A 189 4.49 -20.42 -2.70
CA GLN A 189 4.94 -21.31 -1.63
C GLN A 189 4.19 -21.04 -0.34
N LYS A 190 3.95 -19.76 -0.02
CA LYS A 190 3.21 -19.34 1.18
C LYS A 190 1.76 -19.76 1.14
N ILE A 191 1.08 -19.58 -0.01
CA ILE A 191 -0.30 -20.04 -0.21
C ILE A 191 -0.37 -21.56 -0.07
N LYS A 192 0.56 -22.30 -0.65
CA LYS A 192 0.62 -23.76 -0.51
C LYS A 192 0.78 -24.17 0.95
N ALA A 193 1.70 -23.56 1.69
CA ALA A 193 1.89 -23.86 3.11
C ALA A 193 0.60 -23.61 3.93
N ILE A 194 -0.11 -22.52 3.64
CA ILE A 194 -1.42 -22.25 4.26
C ILE A 194 -2.44 -23.33 3.87
N LEU A 195 -2.59 -23.66 2.58
CA LEU A 195 -3.51 -24.71 2.12
C LEU A 195 -3.23 -26.04 2.81
N ASP A 196 -1.97 -26.46 2.87
CA ASP A 196 -1.56 -27.72 3.49
C ASP A 196 -1.88 -27.76 5.00
N SER A 197 -1.96 -26.60 5.67
CA SER A 197 -2.37 -26.48 7.08
C SER A 197 -3.88 -26.50 7.33
N LEU A 198 -4.69 -26.42 6.27
CA LEU A 198 -6.15 -26.37 6.34
C LEU A 198 -6.75 -27.77 6.14
N SER A 199 -7.96 -27.99 6.68
CA SER A 199 -8.72 -29.19 6.36
C SER A 199 -9.11 -29.25 4.88
N ALA A 200 -9.37 -30.44 4.35
CA ALA A 200 -9.75 -30.61 2.94
C ALA A 200 -10.98 -29.75 2.54
N ALA A 201 -11.95 -29.59 3.44
CA ALA A 201 -13.13 -28.75 3.20
C ALA A 201 -12.77 -27.25 3.15
N GLU A 202 -11.86 -26.80 4.01
CA GLU A 202 -11.38 -25.40 3.99
C GLU A 202 -10.51 -25.11 2.77
N GLN A 203 -9.70 -26.08 2.33
CA GLN A 203 -8.88 -25.97 1.12
C GLN A 203 -9.76 -25.76 -0.13
N ILE A 204 -10.85 -26.52 -0.27
CA ILE A 204 -11.80 -26.37 -1.39
C ILE A 204 -12.35 -24.93 -1.42
N LYS A 205 -12.87 -24.45 -0.29
CA LYS A 205 -13.42 -23.09 -0.17
C LYS A 205 -12.40 -22.00 -0.47
N LEU A 206 -11.17 -22.17 0.03
CA LEU A 206 -10.11 -21.19 -0.21
C LEU A 206 -9.69 -21.14 -1.68
N ASN A 207 -9.62 -22.30 -2.35
CA ASN A 207 -9.36 -22.39 -3.78
C ASN A 207 -10.49 -21.78 -4.61
N GLU A 208 -11.75 -22.03 -4.26
CA GLU A 208 -12.91 -21.42 -4.92
C GLU A 208 -12.88 -19.89 -4.86
N LEU A 209 -12.64 -19.31 -3.66
CA LEU A 209 -12.52 -17.86 -3.51
C LEU A 209 -11.33 -17.30 -4.30
N THR A 210 -10.19 -17.99 -4.26
CA THR A 210 -8.98 -17.56 -4.98
C THR A 210 -9.20 -17.56 -6.49
N GLU A 211 -9.88 -18.57 -7.03
CA GLU A 211 -10.26 -18.62 -8.44
C GLU A 211 -11.27 -17.54 -8.83
N ALA A 212 -12.23 -17.21 -7.94
CA ALA A 212 -13.14 -16.10 -8.15
C ALA A 212 -12.39 -14.76 -8.23
N LEU A 213 -11.45 -14.52 -7.31
CA LEU A 213 -10.58 -13.33 -7.30
C LEU A 213 -9.69 -13.26 -8.54
N ARG A 214 -9.13 -14.38 -8.99
CA ARG A 214 -8.36 -14.45 -10.24
C ARG A 214 -9.18 -14.12 -11.47
N LYS A 215 -10.49 -14.39 -11.48
CA LYS A 215 -11.36 -14.08 -12.63
C LYS A 215 -11.92 -12.67 -12.59
N GLN A 216 -12.22 -12.16 -11.40
CA GLN A 216 -12.99 -10.93 -11.23
C GLN A 216 -12.18 -9.76 -10.68
N ALA A 217 -10.87 -9.96 -10.41
CA ALA A 217 -9.97 -9.03 -9.71
C ALA A 217 -10.31 -8.76 -8.23
N CYS A 218 -11.60 -8.68 -7.95
CA CYS A 218 -12.14 -8.17 -6.71
C CYS A 218 -13.53 -8.77 -6.43
N VAL A 219 -13.81 -9.09 -5.17
CA VAL A 219 -15.13 -9.59 -4.72
C VAL A 219 -15.53 -8.91 -3.41
N SER A 220 -16.81 -8.86 -3.07
CA SER A 220 -17.25 -8.26 -1.80
C SER A 220 -16.86 -9.12 -0.59
N THR A 221 -16.75 -8.48 0.58
CA THR A 221 -16.56 -9.18 1.87
C THR A 221 -17.70 -10.15 2.16
N ASP A 222 -18.94 -9.81 1.78
CA ASP A 222 -20.09 -10.68 2.00
C ASP A 222 -19.98 -11.97 1.17
N HIS A 223 -19.57 -11.86 -0.09
CA HIS A 223 -19.33 -13.00 -0.95
C HIS A 223 -18.21 -13.90 -0.39
N ALA A 224 -17.10 -13.29 0.03
CA ALA A 224 -15.98 -14.01 0.63
C ALA A 224 -16.38 -14.72 1.94
N LYS A 225 -17.14 -14.06 2.81
CA LYS A 225 -17.68 -14.65 4.05
C LYS A 225 -18.64 -15.79 3.77
N HIS A 226 -19.49 -15.67 2.75
CA HIS A 226 -20.40 -16.75 2.35
C HIS A 226 -19.64 -17.98 1.84
N CYS A 227 -18.59 -17.77 1.03
CA CYS A 227 -17.74 -18.85 0.51
C CYS A 227 -16.93 -19.54 1.61
N LEU A 228 -16.19 -18.77 2.42
CA LEU A 228 -15.27 -19.33 3.42
C LEU A 228 -15.98 -19.76 4.73
N GLY A 229 -17.03 -19.04 5.10
CA GLY A 229 -17.54 -18.99 6.47
C GLY A 229 -16.73 -18.02 7.35
N GLU A 230 -17.35 -17.53 8.43
CA GLU A 230 -16.77 -16.47 9.29
C GLU A 230 -15.42 -16.86 9.89
N ALA A 231 -15.29 -18.10 10.39
CA ALA A 231 -14.07 -18.56 11.05
C ALA A 231 -12.86 -18.60 10.09
N LEU A 232 -13.01 -19.24 8.92
CA LEU A 232 -11.93 -19.31 7.93
C LEU A 232 -11.62 -17.92 7.36
N PHE A 233 -12.64 -17.09 7.11
CA PHE A 233 -12.48 -15.71 6.65
C PHE A 233 -11.60 -14.89 7.61
N LEU A 234 -11.91 -14.87 8.91
CA LEU A 234 -11.11 -14.15 9.90
C LEU A 234 -9.68 -14.68 9.98
N LYS A 235 -9.52 -16.01 9.92
CA LYS A 235 -8.22 -16.69 10.00
C LYS A 235 -7.28 -16.25 8.87
N VAL A 236 -7.73 -16.32 7.61
CA VAL A 236 -6.90 -16.00 6.44
C VAL A 236 -6.68 -14.49 6.25
N THR A 237 -7.64 -13.66 6.66
CA THR A 237 -7.50 -12.20 6.57
C THR A 237 -6.56 -11.65 7.65
N ALA A 238 -6.53 -12.24 8.85
CA ALA A 238 -5.65 -11.80 9.93
C ALA A 238 -4.15 -11.90 9.58
N ILE A 239 -3.76 -12.91 8.80
CA ILE A 239 -2.38 -13.08 8.31
C ILE A 239 -2.09 -12.28 7.03
N GLY A 240 -3.11 -11.62 6.46
CA GLY A 240 -2.94 -10.80 5.27
C GLY A 240 -2.94 -11.58 3.95
N LEU A 241 -3.57 -12.75 3.89
CA LEU A 241 -3.70 -13.51 2.64
C LEU A 241 -4.51 -12.71 1.60
N PHE A 242 -5.43 -11.87 2.06
CA PHE A 242 -6.24 -10.98 1.25
C PHE A 242 -6.13 -9.54 1.74
N ASP A 243 -6.23 -8.60 0.80
CA ASP A 243 -6.34 -7.18 1.08
C ASP A 243 -7.81 -6.75 1.07
N ILE A 244 -8.23 -6.02 2.09
CA ILE A 244 -9.59 -5.48 2.22
C ILE A 244 -9.57 -3.96 2.04
N SER A 245 -10.24 -3.48 1.00
CA SER A 245 -10.55 -2.06 0.78
C SER A 245 -12.01 -1.79 1.11
N VAL A 246 -12.30 -0.64 1.69
CA VAL A 246 -13.68 -0.24 2.05
C VAL A 246 -14.09 0.94 1.19
N VAL A 247 -15.27 0.81 0.57
CA VAL A 247 -15.95 1.89 -0.14
C VAL A 247 -17.05 2.40 0.78
N SER A 248 -16.94 3.66 1.18
CA SER A 248 -17.89 4.34 2.06
C SER A 248 -18.67 5.39 1.28
N ASN A 249 -19.99 5.31 1.34
CA ASN A 249 -20.88 6.35 0.82
C ASN A 249 -21.87 6.82 1.91
N SER A 250 -22.85 7.65 1.55
CA SER A 250 -23.80 8.21 2.54
C SER A 250 -24.79 7.18 3.09
N THR A 251 -24.82 5.96 2.56
CA THR A 251 -25.81 4.93 2.91
C THR A 251 -25.19 3.69 3.54
N GLU A 252 -23.97 3.32 3.17
CA GLU A 252 -23.32 2.10 3.65
C GLU A 252 -21.79 2.16 3.53
N ASP A 253 -21.15 1.25 4.26
CA ASP A 253 -19.74 0.89 4.12
C ASP A 253 -19.66 -0.54 3.57
N VAL A 254 -19.07 -0.72 2.40
CA VAL A 254 -18.93 -2.03 1.76
C VAL A 254 -17.47 -2.39 1.57
N GLY A 255 -17.08 -3.56 2.11
CA GLY A 255 -15.74 -4.11 1.97
C GLY A 255 -15.57 -4.93 0.69
N PHE A 256 -14.38 -4.86 0.13
CA PHE A 256 -13.97 -5.54 -1.09
C PHE A 256 -12.60 -6.19 -0.90
N LEU A 257 -12.49 -7.46 -1.29
CA LEU A 257 -11.28 -8.27 -1.21
C LEU A 257 -10.53 -8.23 -2.54
N THR A 258 -9.19 -8.19 -2.44
CA THR A 258 -8.26 -8.38 -3.56
C THR A 258 -7.09 -9.29 -3.14
N LEU A 259 -6.43 -9.93 -4.11
CA LEU A 259 -5.19 -10.65 -3.87
C LEU A 259 -4.01 -9.66 -3.79
N PRO A 260 -3.18 -9.67 -2.72
CA PRO A 260 -2.00 -8.80 -2.63
C PRO A 260 -1.05 -8.96 -3.84
N SER A 261 -0.94 -10.19 -4.36
CA SER A 261 -0.07 -10.54 -5.48
C SER A 261 -0.56 -10.06 -6.86
N ALA A 262 -1.86 -9.76 -7.01
CA ALA A 262 -2.43 -9.33 -8.29
C ALA A 262 -1.83 -8.01 -8.78
N PHE A 263 -1.18 -7.26 -7.87
CA PHE A 263 -0.57 -5.97 -8.13
C PHE A 263 0.96 -6.00 -8.01
N SER A 264 1.57 -7.01 -7.38
CA SER A 264 3.00 -7.00 -7.01
C SER A 264 3.97 -7.64 -8.01
N LYS A 265 3.48 -8.30 -9.07
CA LYS A 265 4.31 -9.07 -10.02
C LYS A 265 5.37 -8.27 -10.80
N TYR A 266 5.40 -6.94 -10.69
CA TYR A 266 6.30 -6.05 -11.48
C TYR A 266 7.18 -5.15 -10.62
N SER A 267 7.01 -5.19 -9.31
CA SER A 267 7.61 -4.25 -8.38
C SER A 267 7.97 -4.96 -7.09
N ASN A 268 9.28 -5.12 -6.85
CA ASN A 268 9.80 -5.59 -5.56
C ASN A 268 9.65 -4.52 -4.46
N SER A 269 9.24 -3.30 -4.84
CA SER A 269 8.95 -2.19 -3.94
C SER A 269 7.73 -2.52 -3.09
N MET A 270 7.88 -2.45 -1.77
CA MET A 270 6.75 -2.56 -0.83
C MET A 270 5.86 -1.32 -0.85
N VAL A 271 6.35 -0.23 -1.43
CA VAL A 271 5.68 1.05 -1.59
C VAL A 271 5.34 1.20 -3.05
N ASP A 272 4.10 0.86 -3.32
CA ASP A 272 3.40 1.36 -4.47
C ASP A 272 2.03 1.77 -3.93
N ASP A 273 1.95 2.98 -3.40
CA ASP A 273 0.68 3.64 -3.09
C ASP A 273 -0.23 3.63 -4.33
N ALA A 274 0.37 3.59 -5.53
CA ALA A 274 -0.27 3.28 -6.79
C ALA A 274 -1.14 2.02 -6.76
N PHE A 275 -0.64 0.92 -6.19
CA PHE A 275 -1.38 -0.34 -6.10
C PHE A 275 -2.51 -0.25 -5.10
N ASP A 276 -2.28 0.39 -3.96
CA ASP A 276 -3.36 0.49 -2.97
C ASP A 276 -4.44 1.52 -3.41
N LEU A 277 -4.05 2.58 -4.13
CA LEU A 277 -4.98 3.46 -4.85
C LEU A 277 -5.69 2.72 -5.99
N ALA A 278 -5.02 1.81 -6.71
CA ALA A 278 -5.64 0.97 -7.73
C ALA A 278 -6.63 -0.02 -7.11
N LYS A 279 -6.31 -0.65 -5.98
CA LYS A 279 -7.25 -1.48 -5.22
C LYS A 279 -8.46 -0.68 -4.77
N ALA A 280 -8.26 0.53 -4.24
CA ALA A 280 -9.37 1.42 -3.87
C ALA A 280 -10.21 1.80 -5.10
N PHE A 281 -9.58 2.10 -6.24
CA PHE A 281 -10.28 2.44 -7.48
C PHE A 281 -11.07 1.27 -8.05
N ILE A 282 -10.48 0.08 -8.14
CA ILE A 282 -11.18 -1.16 -8.52
C ILE A 282 -12.34 -1.44 -7.56
N SER A 283 -12.17 -1.20 -6.26
CA SER A 283 -13.24 -1.39 -5.27
C SER A 283 -14.44 -0.47 -5.54
N SER A 284 -14.20 0.83 -5.80
CA SER A 284 -15.26 1.78 -6.19
C SER A 284 -15.93 1.40 -7.52
N VAL A 285 -15.17 0.92 -8.49
CA VAL A 285 -15.70 0.43 -9.78
C VAL A 285 -16.55 -0.83 -9.58
N THR A 286 -16.08 -1.78 -8.78
CA THR A 286 -16.78 -3.03 -8.46
C THR A 286 -18.06 -2.75 -7.68
N TYR A 287 -18.06 -1.78 -6.76
CA TYR A 287 -19.26 -1.27 -6.11
C TYR A 287 -20.27 -0.74 -7.14
N GLY A 288 -19.81 0.10 -8.08
CA GLY A 288 -20.64 0.63 -9.16
C GLY A 288 -21.25 -0.45 -10.06
N MET A 289 -20.59 -1.60 -10.22
CA MET A 289 -21.10 -2.74 -10.99
C MET A 289 -22.13 -3.57 -10.21
N THR A 290 -21.84 -3.86 -8.94
CA THR A 290 -22.51 -4.91 -8.16
C THR A 290 -23.53 -4.41 -7.14
N LYS A 291 -23.39 -3.17 -6.69
CA LYS A 291 -24.24 -2.57 -5.63
C LYS A 291 -25.02 -1.35 -6.09
N SER A 292 -24.51 -0.59 -7.07
CA SER A 292 -25.26 0.56 -7.61
C SER A 292 -26.41 0.11 -8.53
N TYR A 293 -27.56 0.78 -8.39
CA TYR A 293 -28.73 0.58 -9.26
C TYR A 293 -28.72 1.52 -10.47
N TYR A 294 -29.55 1.21 -11.47
CA TYR A 294 -29.54 1.86 -12.79
C TYR A 294 -29.64 3.39 -12.72
N GLU A 295 -30.63 3.94 -12.00
CA GLU A 295 -30.88 5.38 -11.92
C GLU A 295 -29.74 6.17 -11.26
N ARG A 296 -29.00 5.52 -10.36
CA ARG A 296 -27.84 6.12 -9.69
C ARG A 296 -26.62 6.16 -10.60
N GLY A 297 -26.54 5.26 -11.58
CA GLY A 297 -25.44 5.14 -12.54
C GLY A 297 -24.67 3.82 -12.45
N GLN A 298 -25.38 2.68 -12.48
CA GLN A 298 -24.76 1.36 -12.49
C GLN A 298 -23.76 1.19 -13.65
N ILE A 299 -22.61 0.61 -13.36
CA ILE A 299 -21.56 0.32 -14.35
C ILE A 299 -21.85 -1.02 -15.04
N GLN A 300 -22.07 -0.98 -16.35
CA GLN A 300 -22.31 -2.18 -17.17
C GLN A 300 -21.12 -2.53 -18.09
N MET A 301 -20.50 -1.51 -18.68
CA MET A 301 -19.36 -1.68 -19.61
C MET A 301 -18.07 -1.20 -18.96
N VAL A 302 -17.57 -1.97 -17.99
CA VAL A 302 -16.41 -1.57 -17.18
C VAL A 302 -15.14 -1.34 -18.01
N ASP A 303 -14.90 -2.18 -19.02
CA ASP A 303 -13.75 -2.06 -19.91
C ASP A 303 -13.74 -0.74 -20.70
N ALA A 304 -14.89 -0.41 -21.30
CA ALA A 304 -15.05 0.83 -22.08
C ALA A 304 -14.96 2.07 -21.18
N LEU A 305 -15.51 2.00 -19.97
CA LEU A 305 -15.47 3.07 -18.98
C LEU A 305 -14.03 3.35 -18.54
N LEU A 306 -13.30 2.32 -18.12
CA LEU A 306 -11.90 2.47 -17.70
C LEU A 306 -11.00 2.88 -18.86
N SER A 307 -11.21 2.32 -20.05
CA SER A 307 -10.48 2.74 -21.26
C SER A 307 -10.69 4.22 -21.58
N ALA A 308 -11.89 4.76 -21.37
CA ALA A 308 -12.16 6.17 -21.55
C ALA A 308 -11.41 7.04 -20.53
N LEU A 309 -11.47 6.67 -19.25
CA LEU A 309 -10.74 7.37 -18.19
C LEU A 309 -9.23 7.38 -18.42
N VAL A 310 -8.64 6.25 -18.84
CA VAL A 310 -7.21 6.13 -19.15
C VAL A 310 -6.80 7.01 -20.34
N ARG A 311 -7.67 7.20 -21.34
CA ARG A 311 -7.43 8.16 -22.45
C ARG A 311 -7.55 9.63 -22.03
N GLY A 312 -7.95 9.91 -20.79
CA GLY A 312 -8.20 11.26 -20.29
C GLY A 312 -9.62 11.78 -20.56
N ASP A 313 -10.53 10.93 -21.05
CA ASP A 313 -11.93 11.30 -21.25
C ASP A 313 -12.66 11.44 -19.91
N SER A 314 -13.61 12.37 -19.82
CA SER A 314 -14.55 12.43 -18.69
C SER A 314 -15.78 11.53 -18.91
N ILE A 315 -16.18 10.80 -17.87
CA ILE A 315 -17.36 9.93 -17.86
C ILE A 315 -18.51 10.53 -17.03
N GLY A 316 -19.73 10.04 -17.26
CA GLY A 316 -20.96 10.58 -16.65
C GLY A 316 -21.83 11.36 -17.66
N PRO A 317 -22.76 12.20 -17.19
CA PRO A 317 -22.99 12.54 -15.79
C PRO A 317 -23.94 11.56 -15.08
N VAL A 318 -23.58 11.11 -13.87
CA VAL A 318 -24.40 10.24 -13.01
C VAL A 318 -24.20 10.55 -11.53
N ARG A 319 -25.20 10.28 -10.68
CA ARG A 319 -25.16 10.61 -9.25
C ARG A 319 -24.09 9.81 -8.49
N ALA A 320 -23.89 8.54 -8.85
CA ALA A 320 -22.90 7.64 -8.24
C ALA A 320 -21.49 8.25 -8.17
N ILE A 321 -21.10 9.04 -9.17
CA ILE A 321 -19.78 9.67 -9.26
C ILE A 321 -19.50 10.58 -8.06
N ALA A 322 -20.49 11.36 -7.60
CA ALA A 322 -20.32 12.28 -6.47
C ALA A 322 -20.30 11.56 -5.10
N GLU A 323 -20.71 10.30 -5.06
CA GLU A 323 -20.91 9.54 -3.83
C GLU A 323 -19.78 8.53 -3.60
N ASP A 324 -19.40 7.76 -4.62
CA ASP A 324 -18.52 6.57 -4.48
C ASP A 324 -17.01 6.84 -4.64
N TYR A 325 -16.66 8.05 -5.09
CA TYR A 325 -15.28 8.40 -5.45
C TYR A 325 -14.67 9.45 -4.52
N LYS A 326 -15.35 9.84 -3.44
CA LYS A 326 -14.89 10.89 -2.50
C LYS A 326 -13.50 10.62 -1.94
N VAL A 327 -13.22 9.38 -1.53
CA VAL A 327 -11.90 9.01 -1.00
C VAL A 327 -10.82 9.13 -2.09
N LEU A 328 -11.13 8.72 -3.31
CA LEU A 328 -10.21 8.79 -4.45
C LEU A 328 -9.98 10.24 -4.92
N GLU A 329 -11.00 11.09 -4.82
CA GLU A 329 -10.93 12.51 -5.09
C GLU A 329 -10.07 13.24 -4.05
N LEU A 330 -10.30 12.98 -2.75
CA LEU A 330 -9.46 13.50 -1.67
C LEU A 330 -7.99 13.10 -1.83
N LYS A 331 -7.74 11.93 -2.43
CA LYS A 331 -6.40 11.40 -2.70
C LYS A 331 -5.85 11.80 -4.08
N GLY A 332 -6.56 12.67 -4.80
CA GLY A 332 -6.14 13.21 -6.09
C GLY A 332 -5.99 12.16 -7.20
N VAL A 333 -6.66 11.00 -7.08
CA VAL A 333 -6.69 9.98 -8.14
C VAL A 333 -7.66 10.41 -9.24
N VAL A 334 -8.78 10.99 -8.85
CA VAL A 334 -9.86 11.40 -9.73
C VAL A 334 -10.32 12.82 -9.39
N GLU A 335 -11.01 13.44 -10.33
CA GLU A 335 -11.65 14.74 -10.18
C GLU A 335 -13.14 14.59 -10.44
N VAL A 336 -13.99 15.09 -9.53
CA VAL A 336 -15.43 15.18 -9.72
C VAL A 336 -15.82 16.63 -10.02
N LYS A 337 -16.46 16.84 -11.16
CA LYS A 337 -16.96 18.16 -11.58
C LYS A 337 -18.38 18.07 -12.13
N GLN A 338 -19.14 19.14 -12.01
CA GLN A 338 -20.42 19.25 -12.72
C GLN A 338 -20.17 19.42 -14.22
N GLY A 339 -20.93 18.72 -15.05
CA GLY A 339 -20.84 18.86 -16.50
C GLY A 339 -22.05 18.31 -17.23
N THR A 340 -22.10 18.58 -18.53
CA THR A 340 -23.20 18.17 -19.42
C THR A 340 -22.65 17.27 -20.53
N LYS A 341 -23.25 16.09 -20.71
CA LYS A 341 -22.91 15.17 -21.79
C LYS A 341 -24.17 14.52 -22.33
N LYS A 342 -24.34 14.55 -23.67
CA LYS A 342 -25.52 13.97 -24.36
C LYS A 342 -26.86 14.43 -23.75
N GLY A 343 -26.99 15.75 -23.50
CA GLY A 343 -28.23 16.36 -22.99
C GLY A 343 -28.53 16.11 -21.51
N ARG A 344 -27.66 15.38 -20.78
CA ARG A 344 -27.77 15.19 -19.32
C ARG A 344 -26.75 16.05 -18.60
N THR A 345 -27.11 16.57 -17.43
CA THR A 345 -26.24 17.38 -16.56
C THR A 345 -26.09 16.72 -15.20
N GLY A 346 -24.89 16.76 -14.64
CA GLY A 346 -24.63 16.22 -13.30
C GLY A 346 -23.14 15.95 -13.06
N PRO A 347 -22.82 15.16 -12.02
CA PRO A 347 -21.45 14.85 -11.66
C PRO A 347 -20.76 14.02 -12.74
N MET A 348 -19.60 14.50 -13.17
CA MET A 348 -18.69 13.89 -14.14
C MET A 348 -17.40 13.49 -13.44
N LEU A 349 -16.80 12.38 -13.86
CA LEU A 349 -15.55 11.88 -13.31
C LEU A 349 -14.45 11.98 -14.37
N ARG A 350 -13.27 12.46 -13.98
CA ARG A 350 -12.05 12.42 -14.79
C ARG A 350 -10.92 11.80 -13.98
N LEU A 351 -10.08 11.01 -14.63
CA LEU A 351 -8.90 10.44 -14.00
C LEU A 351 -7.77 11.48 -13.98
N LEU A 352 -7.15 11.67 -12.81
CA LEU A 352 -5.99 12.55 -12.64
C LEU A 352 -4.67 11.77 -12.63
N LYS A 353 -4.70 10.54 -12.09
CA LYS A 353 -3.58 9.60 -12.06
C LYS A 353 -3.80 8.48 -13.06
N THR A 354 -3.40 8.69 -14.32
CA THR A 354 -3.63 7.76 -15.44
C THR A 354 -3.14 6.35 -15.13
N GLU A 355 -2.00 6.25 -14.48
CA GLU A 355 -1.32 5.01 -14.14
C GLU A 355 -2.11 4.13 -13.16
N VAL A 356 -2.88 4.74 -12.25
CA VAL A 356 -3.81 4.01 -11.36
C VAL A 356 -4.95 3.39 -12.17
N GLY A 357 -5.43 4.10 -13.19
CA GLY A 357 -6.46 3.59 -14.10
C GLY A 357 -5.95 2.52 -15.06
N GLU A 358 -4.71 2.63 -15.52
CA GLU A 358 -4.06 1.60 -16.35
C GLU A 358 -3.91 0.29 -15.58
N LEU A 359 -3.42 0.36 -14.34
CA LEU A 359 -3.37 -0.79 -13.44
C LEU A 359 -4.77 -1.39 -13.25
N ALA A 360 -5.76 -0.57 -12.92
CA ALA A 360 -7.13 -1.05 -12.73
C ALA A 360 -7.71 -1.74 -13.98
N LEU A 361 -7.50 -1.15 -15.16
CA LEU A 361 -7.97 -1.70 -16.43
C LEU A 361 -7.32 -3.05 -16.73
N GLN A 362 -6.02 -3.19 -16.45
CA GLN A 362 -5.31 -4.45 -16.67
C GLN A 362 -5.78 -5.55 -15.74
N VAL A 363 -5.93 -5.28 -14.44
CA VAL A 363 -6.44 -6.28 -13.49
C VAL A 363 -7.86 -6.70 -13.88
N ILE A 364 -8.72 -5.78 -14.35
CA ILE A 364 -10.06 -6.16 -14.82
C ILE A 364 -10.03 -7.01 -16.11
N ARG A 365 -9.11 -6.74 -17.04
CA ARG A 365 -8.99 -7.50 -18.30
C ARG A 365 -8.37 -8.88 -18.11
N GLN A 366 -7.39 -8.98 -17.23
CA GLN A 366 -6.50 -10.14 -17.13
C GLN A 366 -6.72 -10.95 -15.85
N GLY A 367 -7.38 -10.35 -14.85
CA GLY A 367 -7.61 -10.95 -13.56
C GLY A 367 -6.38 -10.92 -12.66
N ASP A 368 -5.40 -11.77 -12.97
CA ASP A 368 -4.06 -11.79 -12.36
C ASP A 368 -3.04 -11.32 -13.41
N ILE A 369 -2.40 -10.17 -13.19
CA ILE A 369 -1.51 -9.56 -14.18
C ILE A 369 -0.28 -10.47 -14.37
N SER A 370 -0.17 -11.20 -15.49
CA SER A 370 1.00 -12.05 -15.83
C SER A 370 2.12 -11.29 -16.54
N GLU A 371 3.39 -11.69 -16.34
CA GLU A 371 4.65 -10.92 -16.55
C GLU A 371 4.81 -10.13 -17.86
N HIS A 372 3.97 -10.40 -18.87
CA HIS A 372 4.10 -9.89 -20.23
C HIS A 372 3.17 -8.71 -20.59
N SER A 373 2.42 -8.17 -19.64
CA SER A 373 1.32 -7.23 -19.95
C SER A 373 1.66 -5.73 -19.90
N LEU A 374 2.84 -5.35 -19.41
CA LEU A 374 3.28 -3.95 -19.31
C LEU A 374 4.61 -3.74 -20.03
N ASN A 375 4.58 -2.97 -21.12
CA ASN A 375 5.79 -2.46 -21.78
C ASN A 375 6.49 -1.36 -20.95
N SER A 376 5.86 -0.88 -19.87
CA SER A 376 6.39 0.16 -18.97
C SER A 376 5.73 0.07 -17.59
N LEU A 377 6.53 0.16 -16.52
CA LEU A 377 6.02 0.26 -15.15
C LEU A 377 5.18 1.54 -14.97
N PRO A 378 4.09 1.51 -14.19
CA PRO A 378 3.36 2.70 -13.79
C PRO A 378 4.32 3.67 -13.08
N THR A 379 4.48 4.89 -13.60
CA THR A 379 5.32 5.95 -13.01
C THR A 379 4.60 6.71 -11.90
N ALA A 380 3.80 5.99 -11.12
CA ALA A 380 2.94 6.56 -10.10
C ALA A 380 3.76 7.24 -9.01
N ALA A 381 3.39 8.46 -8.64
CA ALA A 381 4.02 9.12 -7.51
C ALA A 381 3.80 8.31 -6.22
N VAL A 382 4.87 8.05 -5.48
CA VAL A 382 4.84 7.64 -4.08
C VAL A 382 4.14 8.74 -3.28
N THR A 383 3.02 8.43 -2.64
CA THR A 383 2.17 9.40 -1.93
C THR A 383 1.74 8.82 -0.59
N THR A 384 1.63 9.61 0.46
CA THR A 384 1.16 9.13 1.78
C THR A 384 -0.24 8.48 1.69
N PHE A 385 -0.32 7.15 1.59
CA PHE A 385 -1.58 6.41 1.59
C PHE A 385 -1.56 5.30 2.64
N SER A 386 -2.55 5.31 3.53
CA SER A 386 -2.85 4.17 4.40
C SER A 386 -3.77 3.21 3.67
N GLY A 387 -3.26 2.03 3.33
CA GLY A 387 -3.97 1.02 2.55
C GLY A 387 -4.68 -0.06 3.34
N PRO A 388 -4.93 -1.22 2.71
CA PRO A 388 -5.66 -2.35 3.31
C PRO A 388 -5.14 -2.81 4.67
N GLU A 389 -3.91 -2.42 5.00
CA GLU A 389 -3.26 -2.60 6.29
C GLU A 389 -4.13 -2.20 7.49
N HIS A 390 -4.79 -1.03 7.46
CA HIS A 390 -5.61 -0.60 8.61
C HIS A 390 -6.79 -1.54 8.88
N ASN A 391 -7.46 -1.98 7.81
CA ASN A 391 -8.56 -2.94 7.91
C ASN A 391 -8.06 -4.30 8.42
N ARG A 392 -6.89 -4.71 7.95
CA ARG A 392 -6.24 -5.94 8.38
C ARG A 392 -5.90 -5.91 9.87
N GLU A 393 -5.32 -4.82 10.35
CA GLU A 393 -5.00 -4.63 11.75
C GLU A 393 -6.27 -4.73 12.62
N LYS A 394 -7.36 -4.09 12.19
CA LYS A 394 -8.67 -4.19 12.86
C LYS A 394 -9.18 -5.64 12.92
N VAL A 395 -9.14 -6.36 11.80
CA VAL A 395 -9.59 -7.76 11.73
C VAL A 395 -8.72 -8.67 12.59
N ARG A 396 -7.39 -8.50 12.54
CA ARG A 396 -6.44 -9.24 13.36
C ARG A 396 -6.65 -9.01 14.85
N ARG A 397 -6.82 -7.77 15.30
CA ARG A 397 -7.13 -7.46 16.71
C ARG A 397 -8.39 -8.18 17.19
N THR A 398 -9.40 -8.35 16.33
CA THR A 398 -10.60 -9.14 16.63
C THR A 398 -10.28 -10.64 16.67
N GLN A 399 -9.58 -11.16 15.66
CA GLN A 399 -9.23 -12.58 15.56
C GLN A 399 -8.32 -13.03 16.72
N THR A 400 -7.30 -12.25 17.08
CA THR A 400 -6.38 -12.56 18.18
C THR A 400 -7.10 -12.54 19.52
N LYS A 401 -8.16 -11.74 19.71
CA LYS A 401 -9.02 -11.82 20.91
C LYS A 401 -9.89 -13.08 20.93
N MET A 402 -10.35 -13.55 19.78
CA MET A 402 -11.21 -14.72 19.66
C MET A 402 -10.44 -16.04 19.71
N SER A 403 -9.31 -16.12 19.00
CA SER A 403 -8.48 -17.33 18.88
C SER A 403 -7.04 -16.96 18.51
N PRO A 404 -6.21 -16.57 19.51
CA PRO A 404 -4.79 -16.26 19.27
C PRO A 404 -4.02 -17.46 18.69
N LYS A 405 -4.35 -18.67 19.17
CA LYS A 405 -3.74 -19.92 18.69
C LYS A 405 -3.89 -20.10 17.18
N ALA A 406 -5.06 -19.83 16.62
CA ALA A 406 -5.30 -20.02 15.18
C ALA A 406 -4.44 -19.09 14.30
N THR A 407 -4.18 -17.85 14.76
CA THR A 407 -3.27 -16.91 14.09
C THR A 407 -1.83 -17.39 14.23
N ASN A 408 -1.41 -17.77 15.44
CA ASN A 408 -0.07 -18.25 15.73
C ASN A 408 0.29 -19.53 14.95
N ASP A 409 -0.66 -20.46 14.80
CA ASP A 409 -0.47 -21.68 14.03
C ASP A 409 -0.19 -21.37 12.54
N MET A 410 -0.94 -20.45 11.94
CA MET A 410 -0.70 -20.03 10.54
C MET A 410 0.61 -19.29 10.34
N LEU A 411 0.95 -18.37 11.24
CA LEU A 411 2.23 -17.66 11.19
C LEU A 411 3.40 -18.63 11.38
N SER A 412 3.23 -19.65 12.22
CA SER A 412 4.23 -20.71 12.42
C SER A 412 4.38 -21.58 11.18
N VAL A 413 3.29 -21.95 10.52
CA VAL A 413 3.30 -22.68 9.23
C VAL A 413 4.04 -21.89 8.16
N LEU A 414 3.76 -20.59 8.04
CA LEU A 414 4.47 -19.72 7.11
C LEU A 414 5.97 -19.64 7.42
N ARG A 415 6.34 -19.62 8.71
CA ARG A 415 7.73 -19.61 9.16
C ARG A 415 8.48 -20.90 8.84
N THR A 416 7.85 -22.07 9.01
CA THR A 416 8.51 -23.37 8.79
C THR A 416 8.33 -23.93 7.39
N GLY A 417 7.53 -23.27 6.54
CA GLY A 417 7.24 -23.75 5.19
C GLY A 417 6.29 -24.95 5.15
N GLY A 418 5.47 -25.15 6.20
CA GLY A 418 4.49 -26.24 6.29
C GLY A 418 5.06 -27.61 6.68
N GLY A 419 6.34 -27.69 7.05
CA GLY A 419 6.92 -28.88 7.70
C GLY A 419 6.69 -28.83 9.21
N LEU A 420 6.08 -29.88 9.75
CA LEU A 420 6.26 -30.31 11.15
C LEU A 420 7.54 -31.15 11.25
#